data_AF-A0A7S0FNK4-F1
#
_entry.id   AF-A0A7S0FNK4-F1
#
_cell.length_a   1.000
_cell.length_b   1.000
_cell.length_c   1.000
_cell.angle_alpha   90.00
_cell.angle_beta   90.00
_cell.angle_gamma   90.00
#
_symmetry.space_group_name_H-M   'P 1'
#
loop_
_entity.id
_entity.type
_entity.pdbx_description
1 polymer ?
#
loop_
_entity_poly.entity_id
_entity_poly.type
_entity_poly.pdbx_seq_one_letter_code
_entity_poly.pdbx_strand_id
1 'polypeptide(L)'
;HYRGGTGSTREGQPSDFDAYVNTPILSVLGNSTRIYPHLNATSTNLAAALSRRYAGYMSRDAMAGLAPEGEDAAEAVEACHEMRDAYEPPLGSGLLDDDEGDYFSENEE
;
A
#
# COMPACT_ATOMS: atom_id res chain seq x y z
N HIS A 1 -50.76 28.93 -44.79
CA HIS A 1 -50.61 28.62 -43.36
C HIS A 1 -49.93 27.26 -43.20
N TYR A 2 -48.74 27.23 -42.61
CA TYR A 2 -48.01 26.01 -42.24
C TYR A 2 -48.59 25.41 -40.96
N ARG A 3 -48.71 24.08 -40.88
CA ARG A 3 -48.21 23.28 -39.74
C ARG A 3 -48.22 21.78 -40.06
N GLY A 4 -47.03 21.20 -40.16
CA GLY A 4 -46.82 19.76 -40.07
C GLY A 4 -46.89 19.31 -38.60
N GLY A 5 -47.45 18.13 -38.37
CA GLY A 5 -47.42 17.43 -37.09
C GLY A 5 -46.51 16.22 -37.20
N THR A 6 -45.29 16.33 -36.72
CA THR A 6 -44.31 15.25 -36.63
C THR A 6 -44.18 14.77 -35.19
N GLY A 7 -44.11 13.45 -35.04
CA GLY A 7 -43.18 12.82 -34.10
C GLY A 7 -43.62 12.74 -32.64
N SER A 8 -44.11 11.57 -32.26
CA SER A 8 -44.04 11.05 -30.90
C SER A 8 -42.57 10.88 -30.51
N THR A 9 -41.99 11.81 -29.75
CA THR A 9 -40.72 11.61 -29.04
C THR A 9 -41.04 11.39 -27.57
N ARG A 10 -40.94 10.12 -27.15
CA ARG A 10 -40.83 9.74 -25.74
C ARG A 10 -39.66 10.52 -25.15
N GLU A 11 -39.92 11.24 -24.06
CA GLU A 11 -38.90 11.86 -23.23
C GLU A 11 -37.92 10.76 -22.81
N GLY A 12 -36.65 10.94 -23.19
CA GLY A 12 -35.59 9.99 -22.90
C GLY A 12 -35.35 9.93 -21.40
N GLN A 13 -35.75 8.83 -20.78
CA GLN A 13 -35.11 8.37 -19.55
C GLN A 13 -33.60 8.32 -19.83
N PRO A 14 -32.73 8.97 -19.05
CA PRO A 14 -31.31 8.72 -19.14
C PRO A 14 -31.10 7.22 -18.91
N SER A 15 -30.38 6.56 -19.81
CA SER A 15 -30.03 5.16 -19.62
C SER A 15 -29.26 5.04 -18.31
N ASP A 16 -29.58 4.03 -17.49
CA ASP A 16 -28.86 3.78 -16.22
C ASP A 16 -27.33 3.67 -16.44
N PHE A 17 -26.90 3.42 -17.67
CA PHE A 17 -25.51 3.42 -18.11
C PHE A 17 -24.81 4.79 -17.98
N ASP A 18 -25.48 5.90 -18.25
CA ASP A 18 -24.90 7.25 -18.11
C ASP A 18 -24.70 7.66 -16.64
N ALA A 19 -25.42 7.02 -15.71
CA ALA A 19 -25.25 7.24 -14.27
C ALA A 19 -23.97 6.57 -13.72
N TYR A 20 -23.54 5.45 -14.31
CA TYR A 20 -22.32 4.74 -13.89
C TYR A 20 -21.03 5.46 -14.31
N VAL A 21 -21.02 6.13 -15.46
CA VAL A 21 -19.81 6.82 -15.99
C VAL A 21 -19.49 8.11 -15.23
N ASN A 22 -20.43 8.64 -14.45
CA ASN A 22 -20.33 9.94 -13.78
C ASN A 22 -20.25 9.87 -12.25
N THR A 23 -19.94 8.70 -11.69
CA THR A 23 -19.67 8.62 -10.25
C THR A 23 -18.28 9.21 -9.99
N PRO A 24 -18.15 10.33 -9.25
CA PRO A 24 -16.85 10.91 -8.98
C PRO A 24 -16.02 9.95 -8.12
N ILE A 25 -14.86 9.56 -8.62
CA ILE A 25 -13.88 8.80 -7.84
C ILE A 25 -13.19 9.79 -6.89
N LEU A 26 -13.33 9.57 -5.59
CA LEU A 26 -12.56 10.28 -4.56
C LEU A 26 -11.39 9.40 -4.13
N SER A 27 -10.17 9.92 -4.26
CA SER A 27 -8.97 9.29 -3.73
C SER A 27 -8.32 10.23 -2.72
N VAL A 28 -7.93 9.69 -1.56
CA VAL A 28 -7.29 10.43 -0.47
C VAL A 28 -5.91 9.82 -0.22
N LEU A 29 -4.88 10.66 -0.30
CA LEU A 29 -3.52 10.28 0.10
C LEU A 29 -3.27 10.79 1.53
N GLY A 30 -3.03 9.86 2.46
CA GLY A 30 -2.72 10.17 3.84
C GLY A 30 -1.28 9.82 4.19
N ASN A 31 -0.57 10.73 4.87
CA ASN A 31 0.65 10.42 5.59
C ASN A 31 0.29 10.34 7.09
N SER A 32 0.41 9.16 7.68
CA SER A 32 -0.09 8.88 9.03
C SER A 32 0.78 7.83 9.73
N THR A 33 0.92 7.96 11.05
CA THR A 33 1.55 6.97 11.94
C THR A 33 0.85 5.61 11.93
N ARG A 34 -0.36 5.52 11.36
CA ARG A 34 -1.08 4.26 11.13
C ARG A 34 -0.33 3.25 10.28
N ILE A 35 0.63 3.69 9.47
CA ILE A 35 1.48 2.78 8.67
C ILE A 35 2.52 2.04 9.53
N TYR A 36 2.75 2.47 10.78
CA TYR A 36 3.81 1.93 11.64
C TYR A 36 3.78 0.40 11.80
N PRO A 37 2.64 -0.27 12.07
CA PRO A 37 2.64 -1.73 12.22
C PRO A 37 3.15 -2.45 10.98
N HIS A 38 2.81 -1.94 9.78
CA HIS A 38 3.27 -2.49 8.51
C HIS A 38 4.77 -2.27 8.29
N LEU A 39 5.27 -1.06 8.58
CA LEU A 39 6.72 -0.77 8.54
C LEU A 39 7.49 -1.62 9.56
N ASN A 40 6.92 -1.84 10.74
CA ASN A 40 7.52 -2.65 11.78
C ASN A 40 7.59 -4.13 11.39
N ALA A 41 6.50 -4.69 10.86
CA ALA A 41 6.48 -6.06 10.35
C ALA A 41 7.49 -6.24 9.21
N THR A 42 7.50 -5.32 8.23
CA THR A 42 8.39 -5.38 7.07
C THR A 42 9.87 -5.30 7.47
N SER A 43 10.24 -4.32 8.30
CA SER A 43 11.62 -4.15 8.77
C SER A 43 12.09 -5.33 9.62
N THR A 44 11.23 -5.86 10.48
CA THR A 44 11.55 -7.05 11.31
C THR A 44 11.73 -8.30 10.46
N ASN A 45 10.87 -8.51 9.46
CA ASN A 45 10.97 -9.64 8.54
C ASN A 45 12.24 -9.55 7.67
N LEU A 46 12.57 -8.35 7.19
CA LEU A 46 13.80 -8.10 6.43
C LEU A 46 15.04 -8.42 7.29
N ALA A 47 15.10 -7.91 8.52
CA ALA A 47 16.20 -8.20 9.45
C ALA A 47 16.33 -9.70 9.75
N ALA A 48 15.20 -10.41 9.87
CA ALA A 48 15.19 -11.86 10.07
C ALA A 48 15.72 -12.63 8.85
N ALA A 49 15.32 -12.23 7.64
CA ALA A 49 15.77 -12.83 6.38
C ALA A 49 17.27 -12.62 6.15
N LEU A 50 17.80 -11.47 6.54
CA LEU A 50 19.22 -11.11 6.44
C LEU A 50 20.04 -11.56 7.65
N SER A 51 19.42 -12.28 8.60
CA SER A 51 20.11 -12.71 9.81
C SER A 51 21.24 -13.71 9.54
N ARG A 52 22.13 -13.88 10.52
CA ARG A 52 23.27 -14.81 10.47
C ARG A 52 22.89 -16.25 10.10
N ARG A 53 21.62 -16.64 10.28
CA ARG A 53 21.10 -17.94 9.86
C ARG A 53 21.22 -18.17 8.35
N TYR A 54 21.12 -17.13 7.55
CA TYR A 54 21.15 -17.20 6.08
C TYR A 54 22.44 -16.63 5.46
N ALA A 55 23.39 -16.18 6.29
CA ALA A 55 24.65 -15.57 5.86
C ALA A 55 25.49 -16.45 4.92
N GLY A 56 25.40 -17.78 5.05
CA GLY A 56 26.10 -18.71 4.15
C GLY A 56 25.58 -18.68 2.70
N TYR A 57 24.26 -18.52 2.51
CA TYR A 57 23.66 -18.38 1.19
C TYR A 57 23.97 -17.00 0.61
N MET A 58 23.80 -15.94 1.42
CA MET A 58 24.08 -14.58 1.00
C MET A 58 25.55 -14.37 0.60
N SER A 59 26.51 -14.89 1.36
CA SER A 59 27.93 -14.73 1.02
C SER A 59 28.31 -15.40 -0.30
N ARG A 60 27.73 -16.57 -0.60
CA ARG A 60 27.93 -17.24 -1.88
C ARG A 60 27.31 -16.46 -3.04
N ASP A 61 26.09 -15.97 -2.87
CA ASP A 61 25.38 -15.24 -3.91
C ASP A 61 25.99 -13.84 -4.12
N ALA A 62 26.48 -13.19 -3.07
CA ALA A 62 27.22 -11.94 -3.14
C ALA A 62 28.53 -12.09 -3.91
N MET A 63 29.30 -13.16 -3.63
CA MET A 63 30.51 -13.48 -4.41
C MET A 63 30.22 -13.79 -5.88
N ALA A 64 29.00 -14.22 -6.20
CA ALA A 64 28.53 -14.42 -7.57
C ALA A 64 27.90 -13.15 -8.19
N GLY A 65 27.81 -12.05 -7.46
CA GLY A 65 27.16 -10.80 -7.87
C GLY A 65 25.64 -10.89 -7.98
N LEU A 66 25.03 -11.89 -7.35
CA LEU A 66 23.58 -12.16 -7.38
C LEU A 66 22.84 -11.56 -6.17
N ALA A 67 23.56 -11.23 -5.10
CA ALA A 67 23.03 -10.65 -3.87
C ALA A 67 23.87 -9.44 -3.44
N PRO A 68 23.28 -8.51 -2.66
CA PRO A 68 24.02 -7.39 -2.07
C PRO A 68 25.10 -7.88 -1.09
N GLU A 69 26.12 -7.06 -0.86
CA GLU A 69 27.12 -7.36 0.15
C GLU A 69 26.52 -7.28 1.56
N GLY A 70 27.17 -7.94 2.53
CA GLY A 70 26.66 -7.97 3.90
C GLY A 70 26.58 -6.59 4.56
N GLU A 71 27.46 -5.66 4.16
CA GLU A 71 27.45 -4.27 4.62
C GLU A 71 26.25 -3.50 4.06
N ASP A 72 26.02 -3.58 2.74
CA ASP A 72 24.86 -2.97 2.08
C ASP A 72 23.53 -3.50 2.65
N ALA A 73 23.47 -4.81 2.94
CA ALA A 73 22.30 -5.44 3.53
C ALA A 73 22.02 -4.93 4.96
N ALA A 74 23.09 -4.66 5.73
CA ALA A 74 22.95 -4.10 7.07
C ALA A 74 22.50 -2.64 7.03
N GLU A 75 23.06 -1.83 6.13
CA GLU A 75 22.65 -0.44 5.91
C GLU A 75 21.18 -0.35 5.49
N ALA A 76 20.72 -1.22 4.60
CA ALA A 76 19.32 -1.27 4.19
C ALA A 76 18.37 -1.58 5.37
N VAL A 77 18.76 -2.51 6.26
CA VAL A 77 17.97 -2.82 7.47
C VAL A 77 17.92 -1.62 8.41
N GLU A 78 19.04 -0.94 8.62
CA GLU A 78 19.11 0.26 9.46
C GLU A 78 18.21 1.37 8.91
N ALA A 79 18.26 1.64 7.60
CA ALA A 79 17.39 2.61 6.95
C ALA A 79 15.91 2.26 7.09
N CYS A 80 15.55 0.98 7.01
CA CYS A 80 14.17 0.54 7.26
C CYS A 80 13.73 0.78 8.71
N HIS A 81 14.62 0.58 9.69
CA HIS A 81 14.33 0.87 11.10
C HIS A 81 14.19 2.37 11.35
N GLU A 82 15.07 3.19 10.78
CA GLU A 82 14.96 4.66 10.89
C GLU A 82 13.63 5.17 10.33
N MET A 83 13.22 4.67 9.15
CA MET A 83 11.92 5.02 8.58
C MET A 83 10.75 4.56 9.44
N ARG A 84 10.81 3.35 10.00
CA ARG A 84 9.78 2.86 10.93
C ARG A 84 9.68 3.78 12.15
N ASP A 85 10.81 4.12 12.75
CA ASP A 85 10.88 4.90 13.99
C ASP A 85 10.32 6.32 13.80
N ALA A 86 10.48 6.90 12.60
CA ALA A 86 9.86 8.17 12.26
C ALA A 86 8.31 8.16 12.32
N TYR A 87 7.69 6.98 12.22
CA TYR A 87 6.24 6.79 12.29
C TYR A 87 5.78 6.19 13.63
N GLU A 88 6.68 6.02 14.60
CA GLU A 88 6.33 5.45 15.91
C GLU A 88 5.22 6.29 16.57
N PRO A 89 4.06 5.69 16.87
CA PRO A 89 2.96 6.44 17.45
C PRO A 89 3.27 6.78 18.92
N PRO A 90 2.80 7.94 19.42
CA PRO A 90 3.05 8.32 20.80
C PRO A 90 2.42 7.32 21.77
N LEU A 91 3.07 7.13 22.92
CA LEU A 91 2.60 6.26 24.00
C LEU A 91 1.16 6.63 24.39
N GLY A 92 0.28 5.63 24.47
CA GLY A 92 -1.13 5.83 24.85
C GLY A 92 -2.02 6.34 23.71
N SER A 93 -1.57 6.31 22.46
CA SER A 93 -2.38 6.67 21.29
C SER A 93 -3.49 5.66 20.95
N GLY A 94 -3.47 4.46 21.53
CA GLY A 94 -4.42 3.37 21.21
C GLY A 94 -4.20 2.72 19.84
N LEU A 95 -3.36 3.32 18.98
CA LEU A 95 -3.16 2.92 17.59
C LEU A 95 -2.47 1.56 17.41
N LEU A 96 -1.79 1.08 18.45
CA LEU A 96 -1.12 -0.23 18.44
C LEU A 96 -2.04 -1.35 18.93
N ASP A 97 -3.17 -1.01 19.55
CA ASP A 97 -4.15 -1.95 20.09
C ASP A 97 -5.32 -2.19 19.11
N ASP A 98 -5.52 -1.29 18.15
CA ASP A 98 -6.53 -1.43 17.11
C ASP A 98 -6.02 -2.39 16.01
N ASP A 99 -6.79 -3.44 15.72
CA ASP A 99 -6.64 -4.41 14.61
C ASP A 99 -6.74 -3.72 13.20
N GLU A 100 -6.33 -2.46 13.05
CA GLU A 100 -6.29 -1.73 11.78
C GLU A 100 -5.11 -2.16 10.86
N GLY A 101 -4.32 -3.15 11.28
CA GLY A 101 -3.25 -3.76 10.47
C GLY A 101 -3.75 -4.42 9.18
N ASP A 102 -5.06 -4.60 9.01
CA ASP A 102 -5.69 -5.23 7.85
C ASP A 102 -5.84 -4.31 6.62
N TYR A 103 -5.44 -3.03 6.69
CA TYR A 103 -5.58 -2.12 5.54
C TYR A 103 -4.85 -2.59 4.27
N PHE A 104 -3.83 -3.45 4.41
CA PHE A 104 -3.06 -4.01 3.29
C PHE A 104 -3.34 -5.50 3.03
N SER A 105 -4.11 -6.18 3.89
CA SER A 105 -4.42 -7.62 3.73
C SER A 105 -5.64 -7.88 2.84
N GLU A 106 -6.45 -6.85 2.52
CA GLU A 106 -7.63 -6.98 1.65
C GLU A 106 -7.33 -7.28 0.16
N ASN A 107 -6.07 -7.48 -0.24
CA ASN A 107 -5.70 -7.74 -1.65
C ASN A 107 -4.97 -9.07 -1.90
N GLU A 108 -4.94 -10.00 -0.95
CA GLU A 108 -4.37 -11.35 -1.15
C GLU A 108 -5.49 -12.41 -1.35
N GLU A 109 -6.06 -12.49 -2.56
CA GLU A 109 -6.81 -13.67 -3.05
C GLU A 109 -6.03 -14.41 -4.16
#